data_AF-A0A2M8KBP8-F1
#
_entry.id   AF-A0A2M8KBP8-F1
#
_cell.length_a   1.000
_cell.length_b   1.000
_cell.length_c   1.000
_cell.angle_alpha   90.00
_cell.angle_beta   90.00
_cell.angle_gamma   90.00
#
_symmetry.space_group_name_H-M   'P 1'
#
loop_
_entity.id
_entity.type
_entity.pdbx_description
1 polymer ?
#
loop_
_entity_poly.entity_id
_entity_poly.type
_entity_poly.pdbx_seq_one_letter_code
_entity_poly.pdbx_strand_id
1 'polypeptide(L)'
;MNKKQFLNTYKKISSLNQERIENTQNRALYRSEHDERLIKDFHYAKFQKNLHNAQQSKALKELLEKDNWNEEDTEKLLNSLR
;
A
#
# COMPACT_ATOMS: atom_id res chain seq x y z
N MET A 1 19.00 -14.13 -38.57
CA MET A 1 18.56 -12.85 -37.98
C MET A 1 19.77 -11.93 -37.89
N ASN A 2 19.72 -10.73 -38.47
CA ASN A 2 20.91 -9.87 -38.59
C ASN A 2 21.18 -9.11 -37.28
N LYS A 3 22.44 -9.07 -36.80
CA LYS A 3 22.87 -8.40 -35.56
C LYS A 3 22.42 -6.93 -35.47
N LYS A 4 22.37 -6.24 -36.62
CA LYS A 4 21.88 -4.85 -36.70
C LYS A 4 20.38 -4.75 -36.40
N GLN A 5 19.58 -5.70 -36.86
CA GLN A 5 18.14 -5.73 -36.60
C GLN A 5 17.87 -5.97 -35.11
N PHE A 6 18.63 -6.88 -34.48
CA PHE A 6 18.53 -7.16 -33.04
C PHE A 6 18.85 -5.92 -32.18
N LEU A 7 19.94 -5.21 -32.49
CA LEU A 7 20.32 -3.99 -31.76
C LEU A 7 19.29 -2.88 -31.92
N ASN A 8 18.71 -2.73 -33.12
CA ASN A 8 17.67 -1.74 -33.37
C ASN A 8 16.37 -2.08 -32.64
N THR A 9 15.98 -3.35 -32.59
CA THR A 9 14.82 -3.78 -31.80
C THR A 9 15.02 -3.53 -30.32
N TYR A 10 16.22 -3.79 -29.78
CA TYR A 10 16.53 -3.55 -28.38
C TYR A 10 16.46 -2.06 -28.02
N LYS A 11 17.06 -1.18 -28.85
CA LYS A 11 16.97 0.28 -28.68
C LYS A 11 15.53 0.77 -28.71
N LYS A 12 14.70 0.25 -29.63
CA LYS A 12 13.29 0.61 -29.75
C LYS A 12 12.46 0.17 -28.53
N ILE A 13 12.74 -1.01 -27.98
CA ILE A 13 12.08 -1.49 -26.75
C ILE A 13 12.51 -0.64 -25.55
N SER A 14 13.80 -0.29 -25.47
CA SER A 14 14.32 0.57 -24.40
C SER A 14 13.67 1.96 -24.43
N SER A 15 13.52 2.58 -25.60
CA SER A 15 12.89 3.91 -25.72
C SER A 15 11.40 3.87 -25.37
N LEU A 16 10.68 2.82 -25.78
CA LEU A 16 9.26 2.64 -25.44
C LEU A 16 9.04 2.48 -23.93
N ASN A 17 9.97 1.81 -23.23
CA ASN A 17 9.90 1.67 -21.77
C ASN A 17 10.21 2.99 -21.07
N GLN A 18 11.13 3.80 -21.61
CA GLN A 18 11.47 5.10 -21.06
C GLN A 18 10.30 6.11 -21.18
N GLU A 19 9.61 6.17 -22.32
CA GLU A 19 8.41 6.99 -22.53
C GLU A 19 7.25 6.61 -21.58
N ARG A 20 7.12 5.33 -21.21
CA ARG A 20 6.12 4.87 -20.23
C ARG A 20 6.46 5.32 -18.82
N ILE A 21 7.73 5.30 -18.43
CA ILE A 21 8.17 5.73 -17.10
C ILE A 21 7.96 7.23 -16.93
N GLU A 22 8.33 8.03 -17.93
CA GLU A 22 8.15 9.49 -17.92
C GLU A 22 6.67 9.90 -17.86
N ASN A 23 5.79 9.21 -18.58
CA ASN A 23 4.34 9.46 -18.52
C ASN A 23 3.70 9.12 -17.17
N THR A 24 4.31 8.24 -16.38
CA THR A 24 3.77 7.82 -15.08
C THR A 24 4.24 8.73 -13.95
N GLN A 25 5.41 9.35 -14.07
CA GLN A 25 6.00 10.20 -13.03
C GLN A 25 5.30 11.55 -12.85
N ASN A 26 4.67 12.09 -13.90
CA ASN A 26 4.04 13.41 -13.89
C ASN A 26 2.51 13.38 -13.69
N ARG A 27 1.92 12.20 -13.51
CA ARG A 27 0.47 12.10 -13.31
C ARG A 27 0.15 12.32 -11.83
N ALA A 28 -0.71 13.30 -11.55
CA ALA A 28 -1.24 13.50 -10.21
C ALA A 28 -1.88 12.19 -9.71
N LEU A 29 -1.51 11.77 -8.49
CA LEU A 29 -2.03 10.55 -7.85
C LEU A 29 -3.55 10.61 -7.67
N TYR A 30 -4.08 11.82 -7.48
CA TYR A 30 -5.48 12.11 -7.29
C TYR A 30 -6.04 12.94 -8.45
N ARG A 31 -7.35 12.84 -8.68
CA ARG A 31 -8.03 13.53 -9.78
C ARG A 31 -8.14 15.04 -9.56
N SER A 32 -8.20 15.48 -8.31
CA SER A 32 -8.25 16.88 -7.90
C SER A 32 -7.69 17.05 -6.48
N GLU A 33 -7.34 18.28 -6.10
CA GLU A 33 -6.94 18.61 -4.73
C GLU A 33 -8.09 18.38 -3.72
N HIS A 34 -9.33 18.55 -4.16
CA HIS A 34 -10.51 18.29 -3.33
C HIS A 34 -10.66 16.80 -3.02
N ASP A 35 -10.50 15.94 -4.03
CA ASP A 35 -10.52 14.49 -3.86
C ASP A 35 -9.39 14.03 -2.95
N GLU A 36 -8.18 14.59 -3.12
CA GLU A 36 -7.05 14.29 -2.23
C GLU A 36 -7.37 14.62 -0.77
N ARG A 37 -7.98 15.79 -0.51
CA ARG A 37 -8.38 16.19 0.84
C ARG A 37 -9.40 15.23 1.42
N LEU A 38 -10.46 14.92 0.67
CA LEU A 38 -11.50 13.98 1.11
C LEU A 38 -10.93 12.58 1.42
N ILE A 39 -10.04 12.08 0.56
CA ILE A 39 -9.39 10.79 0.75
C ILE A 39 -8.54 10.81 2.02
N LYS A 40 -7.74 11.86 2.22
CA LYS A 40 -6.91 12.02 3.43
C LYS A 40 -7.76 12.11 4.70
N ASP A 41 -8.82 12.92 4.69
CA ASP A 41 -9.71 13.09 5.83
C ASP A 41 -10.43 11.78 6.18
N PHE A 42 -10.88 11.05 5.18
CA PHE A 42 -11.47 9.72 5.36
C PHE A 42 -10.47 8.74 5.99
N HIS A 43 -9.25 8.67 5.47
CA HIS A 43 -8.21 7.80 6.01
C HIS A 43 -7.82 8.19 7.43
N TYR A 44 -7.72 9.49 7.71
CA TYR A 44 -7.43 10.00 9.03
C TYR A 44 -8.54 9.62 10.03
N ALA A 45 -9.81 9.81 9.66
CA ALA A 45 -10.94 9.40 10.49
C ALA A 45 -10.96 7.89 10.75
N LYS A 46 -10.68 7.07 9.71
CA LYS A 46 -10.55 5.62 9.85
C LYS A 46 -9.41 5.23 10.79
N PHE A 47 -8.27 5.90 10.68
CA PHE A 47 -7.14 5.68 11.58
C PHE A 47 -7.49 6.01 13.03
N GLN A 48 -8.12 7.16 13.28
CA GLN A 48 -8.55 7.55 14.62
C GLN A 48 -9.54 6.54 15.22
N LYS A 49 -10.51 6.07 14.44
CA LYS A 49 -11.44 5.02 14.86
C LYS A 49 -10.70 3.72 15.21
N ASN A 50 -9.78 3.29 14.36
CA ASN A 50 -9.01 2.06 14.59
C ASN A 50 -8.11 2.17 15.82
N LEU A 51 -7.46 3.32 16.02
CA LEU A 51 -6.64 3.61 17.19
C LEU A 51 -7.47 3.52 18.47
N HIS A 52 -8.63 4.17 18.49
CA HIS A 52 -9.56 4.12 19.62
C HIS A 52 -9.99 2.68 19.93
N ASN A 53 -10.37 1.91 18.91
CA ASN A 53 -10.78 0.52 19.07
C ASN A 53 -9.62 -0.36 19.60
N ALA A 54 -8.40 -0.15 19.11
CA ALA A 54 -7.22 -0.87 19.58
C ALA A 54 -6.90 -0.54 21.05
N GLN A 55 -7.03 0.72 21.46
CA GLN A 55 -6.81 1.15 22.85
C GLN A 55 -7.84 0.57 23.82
N GLN A 56 -9.07 0.35 23.37
CA GLN A 56 -10.14 -0.25 24.17
C GLN A 56 -10.13 -1.78 24.13
N SER A 57 -9.49 -2.40 23.14
CA SER A 57 -9.45 -3.85 23.01
C SER A 57 -8.60 -4.50 24.12
N LYS A 58 -9.28 -5.18 25.03
CA LYS A 58 -8.63 -5.97 26.09
C LYS A 58 -7.84 -7.15 25.51
N ALA A 59 -8.42 -7.82 24.51
CA ALA A 59 -7.78 -8.94 23.83
C ALA A 59 -6.44 -8.54 23.19
N LEU A 60 -6.38 -7.35 22.58
CA LEU A 60 -5.17 -6.85 21.93
C LEU A 60 -4.09 -6.48 22.97
N LYS A 61 -4.48 -5.96 24.14
CA LYS A 61 -3.56 -5.74 25.27
C LYS A 61 -2.99 -7.05 25.82
N GLU A 62 -3.85 -8.04 26.05
CA GLU A 62 -3.45 -9.36 26.54
C GLU A 62 -2.47 -10.05 25.57
N LEU A 63 -2.62 -9.84 24.26
CA LEU A 63 -1.70 -10.33 23.23
C LEU A 63 -0.36 -9.57 23.22
N LEU A 64 -0.37 -8.26 23.49
CA LEU A 64 0.85 -7.43 23.55
C LEU A 64 1.71 -7.73 24.78
N GLU A 65 1.10 -8.15 25.89
CA GLU A 65 1.81 -8.48 27.14
C GLU A 65 2.42 -9.89 27.14
N LYS A 66 2.10 -10.73 26.14
CA LYS A 66 2.68 -12.06 25.99
C LYS A 66 4.08 -12.01 25.38
N ASP A 67 5.04 -12.69 26.01
CA ASP A 67 6.43 -12.79 25.52
C ASP A 67 6.56 -13.62 24.24
N ASN A 68 5.73 -14.65 24.06
CA ASN A 68 5.74 -15.51 22.87
C ASN A 68 4.31 -15.73 22.37
N TRP A 69 4.16 -15.66 21.05
CA TRP A 69 2.89 -15.86 20.38
C TRP A 69 2.78 -17.30 19.85
N ASN A 70 1.61 -17.89 20.01
CA ASN A 70 1.25 -19.14 19.35
C ASN A 70 0.23 -18.90 18.22
N GLU A 71 -0.15 -19.97 17.52
CA GLU A 71 -1.07 -19.88 16.39
C GLU A 71 -2.47 -19.41 16.80
N GLU A 72 -2.94 -19.80 17.98
CA GLU A 72 -4.21 -19.33 18.55
C GLU A 72 -4.22 -17.83 18.86
N ASP A 73 -3.08 -17.28 19.28
CA ASP A 73 -2.90 -15.86 19.54
C ASP A 73 -3.00 -15.04 18.24
N THR A 74 -2.44 -15.57 17.14
CA THR A 74 -2.59 -14.96 15.81
C THR A 74 -4.02 -15.02 15.30
N GLU A 75 -4.75 -16.11 15.53
CA GLU A 75 -6.17 -16.19 15.18
C GLU A 75 -7.03 -15.21 16.01
N LYS A 76 -6.74 -15.08 17.31
CA LYS A 76 -7.40 -14.10 18.18
C LYS A 76 -7.16 -12.67 17.71
N LEU A 77 -5.92 -12.35 17.31
CA LEU A 77 -5.61 -11.04 16.73
C LEU A 77 -6.44 -10.79 15.47
N LEU A 78 -6.45 -11.73 14.53
CA LEU A 78 -7.20 -11.59 13.27
C LEU A 78 -8.70 -11.42 13.51
N ASN A 79 -9.27 -12.16 14.47
CA ASN A 79 -10.68 -12.02 14.83
C ASN A 79 -10.99 -10.68 15.50
N SER A 80 -10.04 -10.08 16.23
CA SER A 80 -10.21 -8.76 16.84
C SER A 80 -10.11 -7.59 15.85
N LEU A 81 -9.56 -7.83 14.66
CA LEU A 81 -9.37 -6.83 13.60
C LEU A 81 -10.48 -6.85 12.53
N ARG A 82 -11.34 -7.88 12.55
CA ARG A 82 -12.54 -7.99 11.69
C ARG A 82 -13.67 -7.14 12.23
#